data_AF-A0A6C0UIH7-F1
#
_entry.id   AF-A0A6C0UIH7-F1
#
_cell.length_a   1.000
_cell.length_b   1.000
_cell.length_c   1.000
_cell.angle_alpha   90.00
_cell.angle_beta   90.00
_cell.angle_gamma   90.00
#
_symmetry.space_group_name_H-M   'P 1'
#
loop_
_entity.id
_entity.type
_entity.pdbx_description
1 polymer ?
#
loop_
_entity_poly.entity_id
_entity_poly.type
_entity_poly.pdbx_seq_one_letter_code
_entity_poly.pdbx_strand_id
1 'polypeptide(L)'
;MTSASNLSVSRRTVLRGAAGAVTAGVAAGAAGTATAQSGEPNYSDWFKNTSNYDSTVDKTGKDTVTITVGAKGNGGNFAFGPAAVRVDPGTTVVWKWNGKGGSHNVVAKDGSFKSEMVGETGHTFEQTFEKEGIVKYACTPHEPMGMKGAVIVGSAGNGESDGGESSGDGGNSEDSGNDGDGASAEQVGEPEYGDWFTGVSNFDGTVDRTGQNEVTVTVGATGNGGNFAFGPAAVRVDPGTTVVWKWNGKGGTHNVAAKDGSFESEMVGETGHTFEHTFEESGVHRYVCTPHKTMGMKGAIVVGDGGGAGSGSSNNAESTVDDTLTIAGGVGLVGALLAMFAFGSRSKANNRRETGR
;
A
#
# COMPACT_ATOMS: atom_id res chain seq x y z
N MET A 1 -26.08 -60.84 25.05
CA MET A 1 -25.16 -59.71 25.24
C MET A 1 -23.96 -59.99 24.32
N THR A 2 -23.95 -59.48 23.08
CA THR A 2 -23.35 -58.16 22.67
C THR A 2 -21.84 -58.11 22.94
N SER A 3 -20.92 -57.85 22.01
CA SER A 3 -20.98 -57.50 20.56
C SER A 3 -19.63 -57.95 19.90
N ALA A 4 -19.57 -58.39 18.63
CA ALA A 4 -19.52 -57.60 17.37
C ALA A 4 -18.20 -56.77 17.22
N SER A 5 -17.47 -56.70 16.08
CA SER A 5 -17.67 -57.21 14.71
C SER A 5 -16.37 -57.33 13.89
N ASN A 6 -16.36 -58.32 12.97
CA ASN A 6 -15.82 -58.38 11.59
C ASN A 6 -14.48 -57.74 11.12
N LEU A 7 -13.79 -58.55 10.33
CA LEU A 7 -12.64 -58.27 9.46
C LEU A 7 -13.09 -57.90 8.03
N SER A 8 -12.29 -57.12 7.29
CA SER A 8 -11.43 -57.66 6.22
C SER A 8 -10.91 -56.60 5.24
N VAL A 9 -9.69 -56.80 4.76
CA VAL A 9 -9.08 -56.08 3.63
C VAL A 9 -9.03 -57.04 2.45
N SER A 10 -9.27 -56.58 1.22
CA SER A 10 -9.02 -57.37 0.01
C SER A 10 -8.25 -56.57 -1.05
N ARG A 11 -7.40 -57.26 -1.82
CA ARG A 11 -6.52 -56.70 -2.84
C ARG A 11 -6.70 -57.45 -4.17
N ARG A 12 -6.87 -56.67 -5.26
CA ARG A 12 -6.32 -56.90 -6.62
C ARG A 12 -6.86 -58.11 -7.44
N THR A 13 -7.39 -57.84 -8.64
CA THR A 13 -7.13 -58.54 -9.94
C THR A 13 -7.97 -57.87 -11.05
N VAL A 14 -7.38 -56.99 -11.90
CA VAL A 14 -6.97 -57.19 -13.31
C VAL A 14 -8.11 -57.25 -14.35
N LEU A 15 -8.04 -56.37 -15.36
CA LEU A 15 -8.30 -56.69 -16.78
C LEU A 15 -7.46 -55.77 -17.70
N ARG A 16 -7.22 -56.21 -18.94
CA ARG A 16 -6.33 -55.57 -19.95
C ARG A 16 -7.05 -55.36 -21.29
N GLY A 17 -6.60 -54.38 -22.08
CA GLY A 17 -6.84 -54.26 -23.52
C GLY A 17 -7.12 -52.82 -23.96
N ALA A 18 -6.63 -52.30 -25.09
CA ALA A 18 -5.62 -52.81 -26.03
C ALA A 18 -4.94 -51.62 -26.75
N ALA A 19 -3.83 -51.84 -27.45
CA ALA A 19 -3.07 -50.79 -28.14
C ALA A 19 -3.49 -50.59 -29.60
N GLY A 20 -3.27 -49.37 -30.12
CA GLY A 20 -3.37 -49.07 -31.55
C GLY A 20 -2.74 -47.71 -31.86
N ALA A 21 -1.77 -47.67 -32.77
CA ALA A 21 -1.09 -46.44 -33.19
C ALA A 21 -1.02 -46.38 -34.71
N VAL A 22 -1.44 -45.25 -35.30
CA VAL A 22 -1.14 -44.86 -36.70
C VAL A 22 -1.01 -43.34 -36.74
N THR A 23 -0.14 -42.81 -37.60
CA THR A 23 0.29 -41.40 -37.64
C THR A 23 -0.26 -40.61 -38.84
N ALA A 24 -0.26 -39.28 -38.68
CA ALA A 24 -0.27 -38.23 -39.70
C ALA A 24 -1.58 -37.90 -40.45
N GLY A 25 -1.99 -36.63 -40.34
CA GLY A 25 -3.07 -35.99 -41.12
C GLY A 25 -3.39 -34.59 -40.58
N VAL A 26 -2.85 -33.55 -41.20
CA VAL A 26 -2.97 -32.14 -40.75
C VAL A 26 -4.20 -31.47 -41.38
N ALA A 27 -5.04 -30.80 -40.57
CA ALA A 27 -5.43 -29.38 -40.75
C ALA A 27 -6.62 -28.94 -39.86
N ALA A 28 -6.53 -27.68 -39.39
CA ALA A 28 -7.61 -26.77 -38.97
C ALA A 28 -8.54 -27.18 -37.80
N GLY A 29 -8.56 -26.36 -36.73
CA GLY A 29 -9.64 -26.41 -35.73
C GLY A 29 -9.24 -26.22 -34.26
N ALA A 30 -7.97 -25.98 -33.94
CA ALA A 30 -7.59 -25.62 -32.57
C ALA A 30 -8.04 -24.19 -32.24
N ALA A 31 -9.21 -24.05 -31.63
CA ALA A 31 -9.50 -22.89 -30.81
C ALA A 31 -8.42 -22.85 -29.72
N GLY A 32 -7.50 -21.89 -29.82
CA GLY A 32 -6.45 -21.75 -28.82
C GLY A 32 -7.11 -21.49 -27.47
N THR A 33 -6.89 -22.39 -26.51
CA THR A 33 -6.99 -22.02 -25.10
C THR A 33 -6.00 -20.89 -24.90
N ALA A 34 -6.50 -19.66 -24.88
CA ALA A 34 -5.68 -18.50 -24.61
C ALA A 34 -5.02 -18.77 -23.26
N THR A 35 -3.69 -18.94 -23.27
CA THR A 35 -2.93 -18.81 -22.05
C THR A 35 -3.20 -17.39 -21.59
N ALA A 36 -4.04 -17.25 -20.57
CA ALA A 36 -4.27 -15.97 -19.93
C ALA A 36 -2.96 -15.59 -19.26
N GLN A 37 -2.09 -14.94 -20.03
CA GLN A 37 -0.98 -14.16 -19.51
C GLN A 37 -1.60 -12.91 -18.91
N SER A 38 -2.33 -13.10 -17.80
CA SER A 38 -2.64 -12.06 -16.84
C SER A 38 -1.32 -11.36 -16.57
N GLY A 39 -1.22 -10.07 -16.92
CA GLY A 39 0.03 -9.33 -16.82
C GLY A 39 0.62 -9.54 -15.42
N GLU A 40 1.89 -9.96 -15.36
CA GLU A 40 2.55 -10.12 -14.07
C GLU A 40 2.38 -8.80 -13.29
N PRO A 41 1.87 -8.84 -12.04
CA PRO A 41 1.56 -7.60 -11.33
C PRO A 41 2.80 -6.74 -11.13
N ASN A 42 2.60 -5.47 -10.75
CA ASN A 42 3.60 -4.38 -10.72
C ASN A 42 4.70 -4.54 -9.64
N TYR A 43 5.34 -5.71 -9.58
CA TYR A 43 6.46 -6.04 -8.70
C TYR A 43 7.60 -6.75 -9.43
N SER A 44 7.56 -7.06 -10.73
CA SER A 44 8.73 -7.63 -11.42
C SER A 44 9.98 -6.73 -11.30
N ASP A 45 9.78 -5.41 -11.26
CA ASP A 45 10.83 -4.40 -10.99
C ASP A 45 11.45 -4.48 -9.59
N TRP A 46 10.72 -5.01 -8.59
CA TRP A 46 11.25 -5.31 -7.26
C TRP A 46 12.42 -6.29 -7.36
N PHE A 47 12.31 -7.28 -8.26
CA PHE A 47 13.25 -8.37 -8.44
C PHE A 47 14.34 -8.12 -9.49
N LYS A 48 14.45 -6.91 -10.06
CA LYS A 48 15.41 -6.59 -11.15
C LYS A 48 16.89 -6.86 -10.82
N ASN A 49 17.25 -6.97 -9.54
CA ASN A 49 18.60 -7.34 -9.07
C ASN A 49 18.62 -8.65 -8.26
N THR A 50 17.57 -9.47 -8.30
CA THR A 50 17.43 -10.72 -7.55
C THR A 50 17.67 -11.92 -8.48
N SER A 51 18.88 -12.47 -8.46
CA SER A 51 19.37 -13.45 -9.47
C SER A 51 18.69 -14.82 -9.44
N ASN A 52 17.73 -15.05 -8.55
CA ASN A 52 17.01 -16.32 -8.40
C ASN A 52 15.49 -16.15 -8.47
N TYR A 53 15.02 -14.96 -8.82
CA TYR A 53 13.67 -14.76 -9.33
C TYR A 53 13.65 -15.08 -10.83
N ASP A 54 12.58 -15.74 -11.27
CA ASP A 54 12.37 -16.23 -12.64
C ASP A 54 10.88 -16.19 -12.96
N SER A 55 10.07 -16.66 -12.02
CA SER A 55 8.61 -16.53 -12.01
C SER A 55 8.08 -16.66 -10.58
N THR A 56 6.82 -16.23 -10.38
CA THR A 56 6.11 -16.44 -9.11
C THR A 56 5.57 -17.87 -9.03
N VAL A 57 5.93 -18.57 -7.95
CA VAL A 57 5.59 -19.98 -7.77
C VAL A 57 4.19 -20.10 -7.17
N ASP A 58 3.26 -20.72 -7.92
CA ASP A 58 1.93 -21.00 -7.41
C ASP A 58 1.98 -22.03 -6.24
N LYS A 59 1.30 -21.66 -5.17
CA LYS A 59 1.13 -22.36 -3.89
C LYS A 59 -0.30 -22.19 -3.36
N THR A 60 -1.25 -21.77 -4.18
CA THR A 60 -2.69 -21.83 -3.86
C THR A 60 -3.11 -23.26 -3.49
N GLY A 61 -4.14 -23.38 -2.65
CA GLY A 61 -4.59 -24.63 -2.03
C GLY A 61 -3.56 -25.24 -1.08
N LYS A 62 -2.82 -24.42 -0.32
CA LYS A 62 -1.83 -24.86 0.69
C LYS A 62 -1.96 -24.03 1.96
N ASP A 63 -2.45 -24.65 3.03
CA ASP A 63 -2.54 -24.05 4.37
C ASP A 63 -1.16 -23.57 4.91
N THR A 64 -0.07 -24.14 4.40
CA THR A 64 1.30 -23.78 4.83
C THR A 64 2.31 -23.88 3.69
N VAL A 65 3.16 -22.85 3.56
CA VAL A 65 4.17 -22.72 2.50
C VAL A 65 5.54 -22.40 3.09
N THR A 66 6.54 -23.23 2.82
CA THR A 66 7.92 -22.97 3.29
C THR A 66 8.74 -22.18 2.27
N ILE A 67 9.38 -21.11 2.74
CA ILE A 67 10.40 -20.34 2.00
C ILE A 67 11.75 -20.55 2.67
N THR A 68 12.76 -20.94 1.90
CA THR A 68 14.13 -21.12 2.40
C THR A 68 14.83 -19.78 2.55
N VAL A 69 15.36 -19.48 3.73
CA VAL A 69 16.28 -18.36 3.98
C VAL A 69 17.72 -18.87 3.87
N GLY A 70 18.57 -18.13 3.15
CA GLY A 70 19.90 -18.60 2.77
C GLY A 70 19.90 -19.44 1.49
N ALA A 71 18.90 -19.26 0.61
CA ALA A 71 18.85 -19.94 -0.68
C ALA A 71 19.99 -19.48 -1.60
N LYS A 72 20.34 -20.30 -2.61
CA LYS A 72 21.39 -19.94 -3.58
C LYS A 72 20.90 -18.80 -4.49
N GLY A 73 21.67 -17.71 -4.53
CA GLY A 73 21.37 -16.53 -5.34
C GLY A 73 22.32 -15.38 -5.00
N ASN A 74 22.33 -14.36 -5.86
CA ASN A 74 23.05 -13.09 -5.68
C ASN A 74 24.55 -13.30 -5.35
N GLY A 75 25.23 -14.13 -6.15
CA GLY A 75 26.65 -14.45 -5.98
C GLY A 75 26.99 -15.42 -4.84
N GLY A 76 26.01 -15.87 -4.06
CA GLY A 76 26.25 -16.76 -2.92
C GLY A 76 25.00 -17.48 -2.44
N ASN A 77 24.72 -17.35 -1.13
CA ASN A 77 23.51 -17.85 -0.49
C ASN A 77 22.66 -16.69 0.03
N PHE A 78 22.55 -15.61 -0.76
CA PHE A 78 21.91 -14.35 -0.36
C PHE A 78 20.52 -14.21 -1.00
N ALA A 79 19.68 -15.23 -0.84
CA ALA A 79 18.35 -15.27 -1.45
C ALA A 79 17.29 -15.93 -0.57
N PHE A 80 16.03 -15.66 -0.90
CA PHE A 80 14.86 -16.42 -0.47
C PHE A 80 14.48 -17.41 -1.57
N GLY A 81 14.12 -18.64 -1.21
CA GLY A 81 13.85 -19.72 -2.17
C GLY A 81 12.58 -20.51 -1.83
N PRO A 82 11.50 -20.42 -2.62
CA PRO A 82 11.33 -19.54 -3.80
C PRO A 82 11.40 -18.04 -3.47
N ALA A 83 11.68 -17.21 -4.48
CA ALA A 83 11.76 -15.76 -4.32
C ALA A 83 10.36 -15.11 -4.22
N ALA A 84 9.39 -15.60 -5.00
CA ALA A 84 8.00 -15.20 -4.89
C ALA A 84 7.07 -16.42 -4.85
N VAL A 85 6.00 -16.32 -4.08
CA VAL A 85 4.93 -17.32 -4.01
C VAL A 85 3.57 -16.66 -4.17
N ARG A 86 2.63 -17.37 -4.82
CA ARG A 86 1.21 -17.04 -4.78
C ARG A 86 0.47 -18.02 -3.87
N VAL A 87 -0.29 -17.55 -2.89
CA VAL A 87 -0.99 -18.35 -1.86
C VAL A 87 -2.45 -17.93 -1.74
N ASP A 88 -3.28 -18.65 -0.99
CA ASP A 88 -4.66 -18.22 -0.68
C ASP A 88 -4.70 -17.43 0.64
N PRO A 89 -5.71 -16.57 0.87
CA PRO A 89 -5.96 -16.00 2.19
C PRO A 89 -6.04 -17.08 3.28
N GLY A 90 -5.49 -16.78 4.46
CA GLY A 90 -5.30 -17.71 5.57
C GLY A 90 -4.06 -18.61 5.45
N THR A 91 -3.26 -18.51 4.38
CA THR A 91 -2.04 -19.31 4.24
C THR A 91 -0.95 -18.84 5.20
N THR A 92 -0.34 -19.79 5.92
CA THR A 92 0.84 -19.52 6.75
C THR A 92 2.13 -19.71 5.96
N VAL A 93 2.92 -18.66 5.81
CA VAL A 93 4.26 -18.71 5.20
C VAL A 93 5.31 -18.90 6.29
N VAL A 94 6.12 -19.94 6.14
CA VAL A 94 7.19 -20.34 7.06
C VAL A 94 8.54 -20.07 6.41
N TRP A 95 9.24 -19.03 6.84
CA TRP A 95 10.63 -18.82 6.48
C TRP A 95 11.52 -19.73 7.32
N LYS A 96 12.31 -20.59 6.67
CA LYS A 96 13.18 -21.57 7.33
C LYS A 96 14.64 -21.38 6.92
N TRP A 97 15.52 -21.16 7.89
CA TRP A 97 16.93 -20.95 7.67
C TRP A 97 17.65 -22.27 7.39
N ASN A 98 18.51 -22.29 6.37
CA ASN A 98 19.32 -23.47 6.03
C ASN A 98 20.78 -23.39 6.55
N GLY A 99 21.10 -22.34 7.32
CA GLY A 99 22.44 -22.09 7.88
C GLY A 99 23.51 -21.62 6.90
N LYS A 100 23.14 -21.20 5.67
CA LYS A 100 24.08 -20.74 4.65
C LYS A 100 23.95 -19.24 4.41
N GLY A 101 25.07 -18.60 4.04
CA GLY A 101 25.10 -17.17 3.70
C GLY A 101 25.37 -16.23 4.87
N GLY A 102 25.59 -16.76 6.08
CA GLY A 102 25.73 -15.97 7.29
C GLY A 102 24.36 -15.67 7.91
N SER A 103 24.24 -14.54 8.61
CA SER A 103 22.98 -14.15 9.25
C SER A 103 22.04 -13.43 8.28
N HIS A 104 20.76 -13.78 8.35
CA HIS A 104 19.68 -13.24 7.54
C HIS A 104 18.47 -12.89 8.39
N ASN A 105 17.65 -11.95 7.92
CA ASN A 105 16.34 -11.64 8.46
C ASN A 105 15.31 -11.55 7.33
N VAL A 106 14.04 -11.54 7.72
CA VAL A 106 12.89 -11.31 6.84
C VAL A 106 12.20 -10.05 7.35
N VAL A 107 12.13 -9.00 6.53
CA VAL A 107 11.51 -7.72 6.90
C VAL A 107 10.57 -7.29 5.79
N ALA A 108 9.28 -7.16 6.12
CA ALA A 108 8.27 -6.65 5.21
C ALA A 108 8.50 -5.17 4.90
N LYS A 109 8.14 -4.74 3.69
CA LYS A 109 8.41 -3.37 3.20
C LYS A 109 7.40 -2.33 3.66
N ASP A 110 6.18 -2.76 3.89
CA ASP A 110 5.11 -2.04 4.60
C ASP A 110 5.39 -1.91 6.12
N GLY A 111 6.29 -2.73 6.67
CA GLY A 111 6.57 -2.83 8.10
C GLY A 111 5.66 -3.79 8.88
N SER A 112 4.79 -4.56 8.20
CA SER A 112 3.84 -5.49 8.83
C SER A 112 4.52 -6.56 9.69
N PHE A 113 5.68 -7.04 9.28
CA PHE A 113 6.45 -8.02 10.06
C PHE A 113 7.97 -7.86 9.93
N LYS A 114 8.69 -8.36 10.95
CA LYS A 114 10.15 -8.39 11.01
C LYS A 114 10.64 -9.57 11.86
N SER A 115 11.53 -10.38 11.31
CA SER A 115 12.29 -11.39 12.07
C SER A 115 13.54 -10.80 12.72
N GLU A 116 14.11 -11.55 13.66
CA GLU A 116 15.47 -11.34 14.15
C GLU A 116 16.52 -11.64 13.06
N MET A 117 17.76 -11.20 13.30
CA MET A 117 18.92 -11.42 12.44
C MET A 117 19.64 -12.69 12.88
N VAL A 118 19.32 -13.84 12.27
CA VAL A 118 19.84 -15.15 12.69
C VAL A 118 20.52 -15.89 11.54
N GLY A 119 21.55 -16.69 11.87
CA GLY A 119 22.30 -17.52 10.91
C GLY A 119 22.26 -19.03 11.22
N GLU A 120 21.53 -19.44 12.25
CA GLU A 120 21.39 -20.84 12.68
C GLU A 120 20.51 -21.64 11.71
N THR A 121 20.90 -22.89 11.44
CA THR A 121 20.12 -23.80 10.61
C THR A 121 18.91 -24.35 11.37
N GLY A 122 17.76 -24.42 10.70
CA GLY A 122 16.53 -24.94 11.30
C GLY A 122 15.69 -23.90 12.05
N HIS A 123 16.20 -22.70 12.31
CA HIS A 123 15.38 -21.57 12.79
C HIS A 123 14.22 -21.30 11.82
N THR A 124 13.05 -20.97 12.38
CA THR A 124 11.85 -20.59 11.62
C THR A 124 11.29 -19.25 12.10
N PHE A 125 10.70 -18.55 11.15
CA PHE A 125 9.86 -17.37 11.35
C PHE A 125 8.60 -17.57 10.51
N GLU A 126 7.43 -17.24 11.05
CA GLU A 126 6.14 -17.60 10.45
C GLU A 126 5.22 -16.38 10.44
N GLN A 127 4.43 -16.20 9.38
CA GLN A 127 3.35 -15.22 9.29
C GLN A 127 2.17 -15.80 8.51
N THR A 128 0.96 -15.54 8.98
CA THR A 128 -0.29 -15.93 8.31
C THR A 128 -0.84 -14.73 7.54
N PHE A 129 -1.18 -14.95 6.28
CA PHE A 129 -1.61 -13.89 5.37
C PHE A 129 -3.13 -13.99 5.15
N GLU A 130 -3.90 -13.25 5.94
CA GLU A 130 -5.38 -13.33 5.96
C GLU A 130 -6.08 -12.60 4.80
N LYS A 131 -5.32 -11.89 3.96
CA LYS A 131 -5.76 -11.22 2.71
C LYS A 131 -4.68 -11.51 1.68
N GLU A 132 -4.92 -11.55 0.36
CA GLU A 132 -5.79 -10.78 -0.53
C GLU A 132 -4.96 -9.66 -1.20
N GLY A 133 -3.65 -9.85 -1.45
CA GLY A 133 -2.73 -8.83 -2.01
C GLY A 133 -1.22 -9.17 -2.01
N ILE A 134 -0.35 -8.15 -2.07
CA ILE A 134 1.10 -8.33 -2.34
C ILE A 134 2.01 -7.72 -1.25
N VAL A 135 2.68 -8.58 -0.49
CA VAL A 135 3.67 -8.18 0.52
C VAL A 135 5.10 -8.43 0.05
N LYS A 136 5.78 -7.34 -0.35
CA LYS A 136 7.22 -7.30 -0.65
C LYS A 136 8.04 -7.38 0.65
N TYR A 137 9.10 -8.18 0.71
CA TYR A 137 9.99 -8.28 1.87
C TYR A 137 11.47 -8.45 1.47
N ALA A 138 12.40 -8.11 2.37
CA ALA A 138 13.84 -8.20 2.13
C ALA A 138 14.65 -8.60 3.37
N CYS A 139 15.89 -9.05 3.15
CA CYS A 139 16.90 -9.16 4.21
C CYS A 139 17.66 -7.83 4.30
N THR A 140 17.56 -7.12 5.44
CA THR A 140 18.00 -5.73 5.59
C THR A 140 19.44 -5.44 5.11
N PRO A 141 20.49 -6.18 5.53
CA PRO A 141 21.85 -5.92 5.05
C PRO A 141 22.11 -6.35 3.60
N HIS A 142 21.26 -7.21 3.03
CA HIS A 142 21.49 -7.87 1.75
C HIS A 142 20.50 -7.44 0.64
N GLU A 143 19.58 -6.54 0.96
CA GLU A 143 18.65 -5.94 -0.01
C GLU A 143 19.35 -5.26 -1.19
N PRO A 144 20.43 -4.45 -1.02
CA PRO A 144 21.14 -3.85 -2.15
C PRO A 144 21.77 -4.90 -3.07
N MET A 145 22.08 -6.08 -2.53
CA MET A 145 22.60 -7.24 -3.28
C MET A 145 21.49 -8.06 -3.94
N GLY A 146 20.21 -7.75 -3.71
CA GLY A 146 19.06 -8.44 -4.30
C GLY A 146 18.41 -9.52 -3.43
N MET A 147 18.74 -9.61 -2.13
CA MET A 147 18.08 -10.57 -1.22
C MET A 147 16.67 -10.09 -0.86
N LYS A 148 15.73 -10.38 -1.76
CA LYS A 148 14.36 -9.88 -1.79
C LYS A 148 13.38 -11.03 -2.05
N GLY A 149 12.16 -10.88 -1.57
CA GLY A 149 11.06 -11.80 -1.82
C GLY A 149 9.71 -11.10 -1.87
N ALA A 150 8.68 -11.85 -2.24
CA ALA A 150 7.28 -11.42 -2.22
C ALA A 150 6.35 -12.57 -1.86
N VAL A 151 5.30 -12.28 -1.10
CA VAL A 151 4.11 -13.13 -0.98
C VAL A 151 3.00 -12.43 -1.73
N ILE A 152 2.37 -13.13 -2.66
CA ILE A 152 1.16 -12.71 -3.36
C ILE A 152 0.07 -13.61 -2.79
N VAL A 153 -1.05 -13.04 -2.40
CA VAL A 153 -2.13 -13.77 -1.74
C VAL A 153 -3.40 -13.54 -2.54
N GLY A 154 -4.21 -14.57 -2.69
CA GLY A 154 -5.45 -14.52 -3.47
C GLY A 154 -5.29 -14.68 -4.96
N SER A 155 -6.29 -14.20 -5.70
CA SER A 155 -6.25 -14.16 -7.15
C SER A 155 -5.44 -12.98 -7.67
N ALA A 156 -4.66 -13.21 -8.73
CA ALA A 156 -3.82 -12.19 -9.36
C ALA A 156 -4.69 -11.17 -10.14
N GLY A 157 -5.39 -10.35 -9.38
CA GLY A 157 -6.26 -9.24 -9.77
C GLY A 157 -6.37 -8.30 -8.57
N ASN A 158 -5.29 -7.56 -8.31
CA ASN A 158 -5.07 -6.49 -7.31
C ASN A 158 -5.76 -6.54 -5.92
N GLY A 159 -4.91 -6.54 -4.87
CA GLY A 159 -5.10 -6.06 -3.49
C GLY A 159 -3.73 -5.69 -2.88
N GLU A 160 -3.52 -5.27 -1.63
CA GLU A 160 -4.16 -5.49 -0.31
C GLU A 160 -4.60 -4.11 0.29
N SER A 161 -5.54 -3.91 1.23
CA SER A 161 -6.12 -4.70 2.37
C SER A 161 -5.13 -4.91 3.54
N ASP A 162 -5.47 -4.89 4.83
CA ASP A 162 -6.68 -4.67 5.66
C ASP A 162 -6.17 -4.67 7.15
N GLY A 163 -6.84 -4.27 8.24
CA GLY A 163 -8.23 -3.89 8.52
C GLY A 163 -8.66 -4.35 9.93
N GLY A 164 -9.82 -5.01 10.05
CA GLY A 164 -10.39 -5.58 11.30
C GLY A 164 -11.76 -4.98 11.74
N GLU A 165 -12.68 -5.68 12.40
CA GLU A 165 -12.68 -7.08 12.87
C GLU A 165 -14.11 -7.58 13.31
N SER A 166 -14.40 -8.87 13.10
CA SER A 166 -15.17 -9.79 13.99
C SER A 166 -16.71 -9.79 14.20
N SER A 167 -17.25 -11.03 14.18
CA SER A 167 -18.38 -11.62 14.98
C SER A 167 -19.84 -11.61 14.47
N GLY A 168 -20.44 -12.81 14.30
CA GLY A 168 -21.90 -13.01 14.48
C GLY A 168 -22.62 -14.17 13.77
N ASP A 169 -22.61 -15.37 14.37
CA ASP A 169 -23.68 -16.42 14.39
C ASP A 169 -24.41 -16.97 13.13
N GLY A 170 -24.40 -18.31 13.01
CA GLY A 170 -25.63 -19.11 12.88
C GLY A 170 -26.37 -19.26 11.53
N GLY A 171 -26.45 -20.51 11.01
CA GLY A 171 -27.65 -20.98 10.29
C GLY A 171 -27.48 -21.60 8.90
N ASN A 172 -27.63 -22.93 8.84
CA ASN A 172 -27.76 -23.72 7.60
C ASN A 172 -29.08 -23.44 6.85
N SER A 173 -29.04 -23.17 5.54
CA SER A 173 -29.82 -23.92 4.54
C SER A 173 -29.54 -23.51 3.08
N GLU A 174 -30.00 -24.38 2.18
CA GLU A 174 -29.78 -24.35 0.73
C GLU A 174 -30.73 -23.41 -0.04
N ASP A 175 -30.35 -23.18 -1.29
CA ASP A 175 -31.19 -23.08 -2.50
C ASP A 175 -31.66 -21.71 -3.03
N SER A 176 -31.26 -21.48 -4.29
CA SER A 176 -31.80 -20.64 -5.37
C SER A 176 -32.40 -19.25 -5.10
N GLY A 177 -31.93 -18.25 -5.87
CA GLY A 177 -32.86 -17.26 -6.45
C GLY A 177 -32.34 -15.84 -6.70
N ASN A 178 -32.08 -15.55 -7.98
CA ASN A 178 -32.45 -14.30 -8.65
C ASN A 178 -31.72 -12.98 -8.31
N ASP A 179 -30.85 -12.57 -9.25
CA ASP A 179 -30.65 -11.23 -9.84
C ASP A 179 -30.95 -9.94 -9.04
N GLY A 180 -29.99 -9.01 -9.05
CA GLY A 180 -30.27 -7.58 -8.88
C GLY A 180 -29.14 -6.75 -8.25
N ASP A 181 -28.35 -6.09 -9.11
CA ASP A 181 -27.74 -4.78 -8.84
C ASP A 181 -26.97 -4.57 -7.51
N GLY A 182 -25.89 -5.33 -7.32
CA GLY A 182 -24.78 -4.92 -6.47
C GLY A 182 -23.74 -4.18 -7.30
N ALA A 183 -23.73 -2.85 -7.27
CA ALA A 183 -22.70 -2.06 -7.94
C ALA A 183 -21.33 -2.40 -7.33
N SER A 184 -20.48 -3.09 -8.10
CA SER A 184 -19.08 -3.30 -7.71
C SER A 184 -18.43 -1.94 -7.50
N ALA A 185 -17.98 -1.65 -6.28
CA ALA A 185 -17.09 -0.53 -6.06
C ALA A 185 -15.91 -0.68 -7.02
N GLU A 186 -15.72 0.30 -7.89
CA GLU A 186 -14.69 0.21 -8.93
C GLU A 186 -13.32 0.16 -8.26
N GLN A 187 -12.46 -0.76 -8.71
CA GLN A 187 -11.06 -0.74 -8.32
C GLN A 187 -10.44 0.56 -8.84
N VAL A 188 -10.29 1.53 -7.94
CA VAL A 188 -9.78 2.84 -8.30
C VAL A 188 -8.29 2.73 -8.60
N GLY A 189 -7.98 2.70 -9.89
CA GLY A 189 -6.62 2.55 -10.39
C GLY A 189 -5.64 3.60 -9.86
N GLU A 190 -4.35 3.31 -10.02
CA GLU A 190 -3.25 4.24 -9.75
C GLU A 190 -3.54 5.61 -10.40
N PRO A 191 -3.57 6.73 -9.64
CA PRO A 191 -3.90 8.02 -10.22
C PRO A 191 -2.86 8.48 -11.24
N GLU A 192 -3.32 9.20 -12.26
CA GLU A 192 -2.47 9.74 -13.31
C GLU A 192 -1.55 10.87 -12.78
N TYR A 193 -0.38 10.46 -12.28
CA TYR A 193 0.62 11.38 -11.76
C TYR A 193 1.37 12.13 -12.86
N GLY A 194 1.46 11.56 -14.07
CA GLY A 194 2.39 11.98 -15.12
C GLY A 194 3.85 11.94 -14.62
N ASP A 195 4.69 12.84 -15.14
CA ASP A 195 6.11 12.95 -14.73
C ASP A 195 6.35 13.42 -13.27
N TRP A 196 5.32 13.47 -12.42
CA TRP A 196 5.46 13.99 -11.07
C TRP A 196 6.51 13.23 -10.26
N PHE A 197 6.43 11.89 -10.27
CA PHE A 197 7.37 11.02 -9.56
C PHE A 197 8.66 10.70 -10.34
N THR A 198 8.87 11.32 -11.52
CA THR A 198 10.16 11.23 -12.22
C THR A 198 11.28 11.78 -11.33
N GLY A 199 12.28 10.93 -11.08
CA GLY A 199 13.40 11.21 -10.17
C GLY A 199 13.13 10.97 -8.67
N VAL A 200 11.99 10.38 -8.28
CA VAL A 200 11.65 10.07 -6.88
C VAL A 200 11.95 8.60 -6.59
N SER A 201 13.12 8.31 -6.01
CA SER A 201 13.66 6.95 -5.94
C SER A 201 12.93 5.99 -4.97
N ASN A 202 11.96 6.49 -4.21
CA ASN A 202 11.21 5.72 -3.20
C ASN A 202 9.70 5.72 -3.47
N PHE A 203 9.26 6.20 -4.64
CA PHE A 203 7.91 5.97 -5.13
C PHE A 203 7.82 4.56 -5.72
N ASP A 204 6.88 3.75 -5.22
CA ASP A 204 6.65 2.34 -5.58
C ASP A 204 5.12 2.08 -5.70
N GLY A 205 4.37 3.14 -6.05
CA GLY A 205 2.90 3.18 -6.09
C GLY A 205 2.26 4.01 -4.97
N THR A 206 0.95 4.21 -5.09
CA THR A 206 0.08 4.90 -4.12
C THR A 206 -0.29 3.97 -2.98
N VAL A 207 0.01 4.38 -1.75
CA VAL A 207 -0.30 3.58 -0.56
C VAL A 207 -1.72 3.91 -0.06
N ASP A 208 -2.64 2.95 -0.13
CA ASP A 208 -4.02 3.19 0.29
C ASP A 208 -4.15 3.34 1.82
N ARG A 209 -4.92 4.35 2.22
CA ARG A 209 -5.24 4.77 3.59
C ARG A 209 -6.69 5.32 3.68
N THR A 210 -7.55 5.00 2.72
CA THR A 210 -9.00 5.18 2.86
C THR A 210 -9.53 4.46 4.11
N GLY A 211 -10.62 4.94 4.68
CA GLY A 211 -11.16 4.54 5.97
C GLY A 211 -10.40 5.07 7.20
N GLN A 212 -9.32 5.84 7.03
CA GLN A 212 -8.53 6.40 8.14
C GLN A 212 -8.78 7.90 8.31
N ASN A 213 -9.16 8.30 9.52
CA ASN A 213 -9.36 9.72 9.86
C ASN A 213 -8.03 10.49 9.99
N GLU A 214 -6.92 9.78 10.27
CA GLU A 214 -5.57 10.36 10.39
C GLU A 214 -4.53 9.45 9.74
N VAL A 215 -3.59 10.03 8.97
CA VAL A 215 -2.54 9.30 8.25
C VAL A 215 -1.17 9.95 8.46
N THR A 216 -0.18 9.18 8.91
CA THR A 216 1.20 9.70 9.09
C THR A 216 2.06 9.54 7.82
N VAL A 217 2.75 10.61 7.41
CA VAL A 217 3.81 10.61 6.40
C VAL A 217 5.16 10.99 7.04
N THR A 218 6.19 10.17 6.87
CA THR A 218 7.54 10.48 7.38
C THR A 218 8.23 11.52 6.51
N VAL A 219 8.76 12.58 7.12
CA VAL A 219 9.66 13.55 6.49
C VAL A 219 11.11 13.19 6.82
N GLY A 220 11.98 13.17 5.81
CA GLY A 220 13.35 12.69 5.91
C GLY A 220 13.48 11.17 5.68
N ALA A 221 12.52 10.55 4.99
CA ALA A 221 12.57 9.13 4.63
C ALA A 221 13.78 8.82 3.74
N THR A 222 14.22 7.56 3.71
CA THR A 222 15.35 7.14 2.87
C THR A 222 14.93 7.16 1.40
N GLY A 223 15.68 7.89 0.58
CA GLY A 223 15.43 8.05 -0.85
C GLY A 223 16.34 9.12 -1.45
N ASN A 224 16.40 9.16 -2.78
CA ASN A 224 17.05 10.23 -3.54
C ASN A 224 18.53 10.45 -3.18
N GLY A 225 19.27 9.35 -3.00
CA GLY A 225 20.68 9.37 -2.61
C GLY A 225 20.97 9.66 -1.14
N GLY A 226 19.94 9.75 -0.28
CA GLY A 226 20.11 9.99 1.15
C GLY A 226 18.80 9.90 1.92
N ASN A 227 18.48 10.97 2.65
CA ASN A 227 17.24 11.13 3.42
C ASN A 227 16.38 12.27 2.87
N PHE A 228 16.25 12.34 1.54
CA PHE A 228 15.59 13.43 0.82
C PHE A 228 14.25 12.97 0.22
N ALA A 229 13.42 12.31 1.03
CA ALA A 229 12.15 11.75 0.61
C ALA A 229 11.04 11.91 1.66
N PHE A 230 9.79 11.81 1.18
CA PHE A 230 8.60 11.56 2.00
C PHE A 230 8.29 10.05 1.98
N GLY A 231 7.86 9.49 3.10
CA GLY A 231 7.59 8.06 3.25
C GLY A 231 6.27 7.77 3.96
N PRO A 232 5.22 7.26 3.29
CA PRO A 232 5.15 6.97 1.85
C PRO A 232 5.33 8.20 0.95
N ALA A 233 5.67 7.97 -0.33
CA ALA A 233 5.76 9.04 -1.32
C ALA A 233 4.38 9.48 -1.84
N ALA A 234 3.41 8.56 -1.89
CA ALA A 234 2.02 8.86 -2.19
C ALA A 234 1.09 8.08 -1.24
N VAL A 235 -0.02 8.70 -0.83
CA VAL A 235 -1.11 8.01 -0.11
C VAL A 235 -2.48 8.35 -0.70
N ARG A 236 -3.43 7.41 -0.66
CA ARG A 236 -4.86 7.66 -0.93
C ARG A 236 -5.62 7.75 0.39
N VAL A 237 -6.54 8.70 0.52
CA VAL A 237 -7.34 8.96 1.72
C VAL A 237 -8.77 9.35 1.34
N ASP A 238 -9.68 9.36 2.31
CA ASP A 238 -11.03 9.87 2.11
C ASP A 238 -11.08 11.40 2.24
N PRO A 239 -12.10 12.07 1.68
CA PRO A 239 -12.43 13.45 2.04
C PRO A 239 -12.60 13.60 3.56
N GLY A 240 -11.93 14.60 4.13
CA GLY A 240 -11.92 14.88 5.57
C GLY A 240 -10.80 14.19 6.36
N THR A 241 -9.95 13.37 5.73
CA THR A 241 -8.78 12.77 6.41
C THR A 241 -7.72 13.83 6.71
N THR A 242 -7.18 13.80 7.94
CA THR A 242 -6.01 14.61 8.34
C THR A 242 -4.71 13.86 8.05
N VAL A 243 -3.82 14.47 7.27
CA VAL A 243 -2.46 13.94 7.04
C VAL A 243 -1.49 14.65 7.97
N VAL A 244 -0.74 13.85 8.75
CA VAL A 244 0.28 14.32 9.69
C VAL A 244 1.66 13.98 9.14
N TRP A 245 2.41 15.00 8.72
CA TRP A 245 3.82 14.87 8.38
C TRP A 245 4.66 14.87 9.64
N LYS A 246 5.53 13.86 9.82
CA LYS A 246 6.36 13.69 11.01
C LYS A 246 7.84 13.59 10.67
N TRP A 247 8.67 14.47 11.24
CA TRP A 247 10.09 14.52 10.95
C TRP A 247 10.85 13.46 11.74
N ASN A 248 11.76 12.76 11.05
CA ASN A 248 12.64 11.76 11.68
C ASN A 248 14.05 12.29 12.03
N GLY A 249 14.31 13.58 11.77
CA GLY A 249 15.58 14.26 12.03
C GLY A 249 16.74 13.91 11.08
N LYS A 250 16.47 13.32 9.91
CA LYS A 250 17.51 12.90 8.94
C LYS A 250 17.47 13.73 7.66
N GLY A 251 18.63 13.89 7.02
CA GLY A 251 18.76 14.56 5.72
C GLY A 251 18.82 16.10 5.78
N GLY A 252 19.06 16.67 6.96
CA GLY A 252 19.06 18.12 7.15
C GLY A 252 17.65 18.68 7.38
N THR A 253 17.43 19.93 7.00
CA THR A 253 16.15 20.63 7.15
C THR A 253 15.23 20.37 5.97
N HIS A 254 13.97 20.04 6.25
CA HIS A 254 12.92 19.83 5.25
C HIS A 254 11.69 20.67 5.57
N ASN A 255 10.89 20.96 4.55
CA ASN A 255 9.53 21.45 4.71
C ASN A 255 8.55 20.63 3.85
N VAL A 256 7.26 20.86 4.04
CA VAL A 256 6.17 20.31 3.25
C VAL A 256 5.43 21.50 2.65
N ALA A 257 5.49 21.68 1.34
CA ALA A 257 4.84 22.78 0.63
C ALA A 257 3.96 22.25 -0.51
N ALA A 258 2.69 22.61 -0.53
CA ALA A 258 1.77 22.28 -1.60
C ALA A 258 2.20 22.95 -2.91
N LYS A 259 2.04 22.26 -4.05
CA LYS A 259 2.46 22.75 -5.36
C LYS A 259 1.62 23.96 -5.83
N ASP A 260 0.38 24.04 -5.38
CA ASP A 260 -0.58 25.14 -5.63
C ASP A 260 -0.51 26.27 -4.59
N GLY A 261 0.21 26.07 -3.48
CA GLY A 261 0.30 27.02 -2.38
C GLY A 261 -0.83 26.95 -1.35
N SER A 262 -1.66 25.90 -1.37
CA SER A 262 -2.75 25.68 -0.39
C SER A 262 -2.26 25.52 1.05
N PHE A 263 -1.09 24.91 1.27
CA PHE A 263 -0.44 24.77 2.58
C PHE A 263 1.09 24.78 2.48
N GLU A 264 1.76 25.26 3.53
CA GLU A 264 3.22 25.16 3.70
C GLU A 264 3.60 25.03 5.19
N SER A 265 4.52 24.12 5.50
CA SER A 265 5.12 23.96 6.82
C SER A 265 6.35 24.84 7.02
N GLU A 266 6.75 25.04 8.28
CA GLU A 266 8.07 25.54 8.62
C GLU A 266 9.19 24.63 8.11
N MET A 267 10.41 25.18 8.01
CA MET A 267 11.61 24.44 7.59
C MET A 267 12.35 23.89 8.81
N VAL A 268 12.19 22.59 9.06
CA VAL A 268 12.62 21.94 10.30
C VAL A 268 13.56 20.76 10.00
N GLY A 269 14.59 20.58 10.83
CA GLY A 269 15.52 19.45 10.78
C GLY A 269 15.51 18.57 12.04
N GLU A 270 14.67 18.90 13.01
CA GLU A 270 14.58 18.20 14.30
C GLU A 270 13.65 16.98 14.22
N THR A 271 13.94 15.95 15.01
CA THR A 271 13.10 14.75 15.08
C THR A 271 11.88 14.98 15.97
N GLY A 272 10.73 14.42 15.61
CA GLY A 272 9.49 14.52 16.39
C GLY A 272 8.65 15.76 16.13
N HIS A 273 9.11 16.73 15.34
CA HIS A 273 8.25 17.80 14.81
C HIS A 273 7.15 17.22 13.93
N THR A 274 5.97 17.83 13.98
CA THR A 274 4.79 17.46 13.20
C THR A 274 4.15 18.68 12.54
N PHE A 275 3.62 18.47 11.34
CA PHE A 275 2.77 19.40 10.61
C PHE A 275 1.55 18.64 10.11
N GLU A 276 0.37 19.25 10.12
CA GLU A 276 -0.89 18.58 9.80
C GLU A 276 -1.75 19.39 8.82
N HIS A 277 -2.50 18.68 7.96
CA HIS A 277 -3.48 19.28 7.05
C HIS A 277 -4.65 18.32 6.80
N THR A 278 -5.88 18.83 6.89
CA THR A 278 -7.10 18.07 6.60
C THR A 278 -7.52 18.28 5.16
N PHE A 279 -7.74 17.20 4.42
CA PHE A 279 -8.00 17.22 2.99
C PHE A 279 -9.48 17.01 2.67
N GLU A 280 -10.22 18.10 2.47
CA GLU A 280 -11.66 18.05 2.17
C GLU A 280 -11.98 17.79 0.68
N GLU A 281 -11.14 18.26 -0.24
CA GLU A 281 -11.44 18.25 -1.69
C GLU A 281 -10.87 17.02 -2.40
N SER A 282 -11.72 16.26 -3.10
CA SER A 282 -11.30 15.12 -3.94
C SER A 282 -10.33 15.53 -5.07
N GLY A 283 -9.29 14.74 -5.30
CA GLY A 283 -8.29 15.01 -6.34
C GLY A 283 -6.86 14.59 -5.96
N VAL A 284 -5.87 15.04 -6.75
CA VAL A 284 -4.45 14.68 -6.55
C VAL A 284 -3.63 15.91 -6.09
N HIS A 285 -3.49 16.04 -4.78
CA HIS A 285 -2.79 17.11 -4.06
C HIS A 285 -1.29 16.85 -4.03
N ARG A 286 -0.55 17.55 -4.87
CA ARG A 286 0.90 17.37 -5.04
C ARG A 286 1.68 18.32 -4.13
N TYR A 287 2.70 17.83 -3.42
CA TYR A 287 3.53 18.64 -2.51
C TYR A 287 5.02 18.31 -2.63
N VAL A 288 5.89 19.21 -2.17
CA VAL A 288 7.36 19.09 -2.26
C VAL A 288 8.05 19.55 -0.98
N CYS A 289 9.31 19.15 -0.81
CA CYS A 289 10.25 19.88 0.03
C CYS A 289 10.97 20.91 -0.84
N THR A 290 10.75 22.20 -0.58
CA THR A 290 11.20 23.31 -1.43
C THR A 290 12.70 23.28 -1.80
N PRO A 291 13.65 23.08 -0.85
CA PRO A 291 15.08 23.00 -1.17
C PRO A 291 15.49 21.69 -1.87
N HIS A 292 14.71 20.62 -1.72
CA HIS A 292 15.07 19.27 -2.15
C HIS A 292 14.24 18.75 -3.35
N LYS A 293 13.34 19.57 -3.90
CA LYS A 293 12.45 19.22 -5.04
C LYS A 293 13.21 18.77 -6.30
N THR A 294 14.38 19.33 -6.57
CA THR A 294 15.26 18.97 -7.70
C THR A 294 16.00 17.66 -7.49
N MET A 295 16.16 17.22 -6.24
CA MET A 295 16.68 15.90 -5.91
C MET A 295 15.58 14.82 -5.90
N GLY A 296 14.30 15.19 -6.08
CA GLY A 296 13.19 14.26 -6.08
C GLY A 296 12.39 14.21 -4.77
N MET A 297 12.58 15.15 -3.84
CA MET A 297 11.75 15.19 -2.62
C MET A 297 10.35 15.77 -2.92
N LYS A 298 9.48 14.91 -3.46
CA LYS A 298 8.11 15.20 -3.89
C LYS A 298 7.17 14.14 -3.31
N GLY A 299 5.93 14.51 -3.05
CA GLY A 299 4.88 13.58 -2.64
C GLY A 299 3.52 13.93 -3.23
N ALA A 300 2.52 13.09 -2.97
CA ALA A 300 1.13 13.35 -3.32
C ALA A 300 0.15 12.75 -2.29
N ILE A 301 -0.93 13.48 -2.00
CA ILE A 301 -2.11 12.97 -1.31
C ILE A 301 -3.20 12.84 -2.38
N VAL A 302 -3.90 11.70 -2.40
CA VAL A 302 -5.00 11.42 -3.32
C VAL A 302 -6.26 11.34 -2.47
N VAL A 303 -7.24 12.18 -2.76
CA VAL A 303 -8.46 12.28 -1.96
C VAL A 303 -9.61 11.71 -2.76
N GLY A 304 -10.28 10.69 -2.20
CA GLY A 304 -11.25 9.87 -2.90
C GLY A 304 -10.64 9.17 -4.13
N ASP A 305 -11.42 9.10 -5.21
CA ASP A 305 -11.04 8.33 -6.39
C ASP A 305 -9.84 8.92 -7.17
N GLY A 306 -9.45 10.16 -6.89
CA GLY A 306 -8.35 10.84 -7.59
C GLY A 306 -8.72 11.35 -9.00
N GLY A 307 -9.93 11.07 -9.47
CA GLY A 307 -10.51 11.61 -10.70
C GLY A 307 -10.89 13.09 -10.58
N GLY A 308 -9.91 13.98 -10.47
CA GLY A 308 -10.19 15.42 -10.31
C GLY A 308 -9.00 16.35 -10.46
N ALA A 309 -8.82 16.92 -11.67
CA ALA A 309 -8.30 18.27 -11.90
C ALA A 309 -8.41 18.67 -13.39
N GLY A 310 -9.57 19.19 -13.84
CA GLY A 310 -9.63 19.98 -15.08
C GLY A 310 -10.78 19.76 -16.05
N SER A 311 -11.99 20.19 -15.70
CA SER A 311 -12.90 20.82 -16.69
C SER A 311 -13.97 21.64 -15.97
N GLY A 312 -13.84 22.97 -16.02
CA GLY A 312 -14.91 23.85 -15.59
C GLY A 312 -16.04 23.82 -16.63
N SER A 313 -17.13 23.10 -16.32
CA SER A 313 -18.38 23.22 -17.06
C SER A 313 -19.51 23.50 -16.09
N SER A 314 -19.92 24.76 -16.06
CA SER A 314 -21.13 25.23 -15.37
C SER A 314 -22.35 24.49 -15.91
N ASN A 315 -23.09 23.82 -15.04
CA ASN A 315 -24.48 23.44 -15.31
C ASN A 315 -25.33 23.78 -14.08
N ASN A 316 -26.28 24.70 -14.27
CA ASN A 316 -27.39 24.87 -13.34
C ASN A 316 -28.19 23.56 -13.29
N ALA A 317 -28.32 22.98 -12.11
CA ALA A 317 -29.36 22.00 -11.80
C ALA A 317 -30.11 22.51 -10.56
N GLU A 318 -31.10 23.36 -10.82
CA GLU A 318 -32.11 23.81 -9.87
C GLU A 318 -32.82 22.57 -9.30
N SER A 319 -32.62 22.30 -8.00
CA SER A 319 -33.27 21.17 -7.33
C SER A 319 -34.65 21.62 -6.83
N THR A 320 -35.69 21.17 -7.54
CA THR A 320 -37.08 21.45 -7.21
C THR A 320 -37.51 20.70 -5.95
N VAL A 321 -37.69 21.43 -4.86
CA VAL A 321 -38.64 21.04 -3.80
C VAL A 321 -39.63 22.18 -3.59
N ASP A 322 -40.71 22.15 -4.38
CA ASP A 322 -41.93 22.86 -4.00
C ASP A 322 -42.50 22.16 -2.76
N ASP A 323 -42.46 22.84 -1.61
CA ASP A 323 -43.62 22.82 -0.72
C ASP A 323 -43.94 24.24 -0.23
N THR A 324 -45.20 24.60 -0.42
CA THR A 324 -45.70 25.97 -0.40
C THR A 324 -45.99 26.49 1.01
N LEU A 325 -45.60 27.74 1.35
CA LEU A 325 -46.52 28.73 1.95
C LEU A 325 -46.02 30.21 2.00
N THR A 326 -46.53 31.02 1.06
CA THR A 326 -47.14 32.37 1.27
C THR A 326 -46.37 33.53 1.96
N ILE A 327 -45.93 34.48 1.12
CA ILE A 327 -46.09 35.97 1.20
C ILE A 327 -45.82 36.70 2.54
N ALA A 328 -44.75 37.51 2.58
CA ALA A 328 -44.81 38.99 2.71
C ALA A 328 -43.40 39.61 2.83
N GLY A 329 -43.17 40.76 2.17
CA GLY A 329 -41.85 41.38 1.99
C GLY A 329 -41.14 41.93 3.23
N GLY A 330 -39.84 42.23 3.07
CA GLY A 330 -39.02 42.85 4.10
C GLY A 330 -37.68 43.36 3.58
N VAL A 331 -37.48 44.69 3.63
CA VAL A 331 -36.20 45.36 3.33
C VAL A 331 -35.14 44.94 4.36
N GLY A 332 -33.92 44.65 3.88
CA GLY A 332 -32.82 44.09 4.67
C GLY A 332 -32.17 44.99 5.73
N LEU A 333 -30.99 44.57 6.20
CA LEU A 333 -29.97 45.46 6.78
C LEU A 333 -28.61 44.75 6.93
N VAL A 334 -27.54 45.47 6.60
CA VAL A 334 -26.17 45.09 6.95
C VAL A 334 -25.97 45.33 8.45
N GLY A 335 -25.82 44.27 9.23
CA GLY A 335 -25.55 44.32 10.67
C GLY A 335 -24.05 44.27 10.96
N ALA A 336 -23.43 45.42 11.20
CA ALA A 336 -22.07 45.48 11.72
C ALA A 336 -22.04 45.08 13.21
N LEU A 337 -21.04 44.31 13.64
CA LEU A 337 -20.72 44.14 15.06
C LEU A 337 -19.32 44.70 15.38
N LEU A 338 -19.32 45.91 15.95
CA LEU A 338 -18.16 46.52 16.58
C LEU A 338 -17.96 45.93 17.98
N ALA A 339 -16.74 45.50 18.29
CA ALA A 339 -16.26 45.37 19.67
C ALA A 339 -14.91 46.07 19.79
N MET A 340 -14.93 47.30 20.30
CA MET A 340 -13.71 48.00 20.71
C MET A 340 -13.17 47.37 22.00
N PHE A 341 -11.85 47.18 22.08
CA PHE A 341 -11.15 47.43 23.34
C PHE A 341 -9.88 48.26 23.09
N ALA A 342 -9.50 49.02 24.11
CA ALA A 342 -8.90 50.32 23.90
C ALA A 342 -7.36 50.33 23.81
N PHE A 343 -6.92 51.24 22.95
CA PHE A 343 -5.66 51.95 22.89
C PHE A 343 -4.79 51.96 24.16
N GLY A 344 -3.51 51.62 24.00
CA GLY A 344 -2.47 51.78 25.01
C GLY A 344 -1.10 52.02 24.39
N SER A 345 -0.90 53.14 23.70
CA SER A 345 0.40 53.50 23.10
C SER A 345 0.98 54.80 23.68
N ARG A 346 2.27 54.79 24.02
CA ARG A 346 3.10 56.00 23.99
C ARG A 346 4.57 55.70 23.69
N SER A 347 5.17 56.62 22.95
CA SER A 347 6.46 56.50 22.25
C SER A 347 7.68 56.87 23.11
N LYS A 348 8.79 56.14 22.87
CA LYS A 348 10.20 56.59 22.77
C LYS A 348 10.57 57.99 23.30
N ALA A 349 11.62 58.03 24.14
CA ALA A 349 12.66 59.08 24.10
C ALA A 349 13.99 58.54 24.64
N ASN A 350 15.11 59.00 24.08
CA ASN A 350 16.47 58.66 24.52
C ASN A 350 16.81 59.25 25.90
N ASN A 351 17.74 58.63 26.63
CA ASN A 351 18.87 59.41 27.13
C ASN A 351 20.18 58.61 27.26
N ARG A 352 21.29 59.34 27.32
CA ARG A 352 22.69 58.88 27.16
C ARG A 352 23.47 59.12 28.47
N ARG A 353 24.61 58.42 28.64
CA ARG A 353 25.64 58.59 29.70
C ARG A 353 25.27 57.99 31.06
N GLU A 354 26.19 57.70 32.00
CA GLU A 354 27.62 57.31 32.05
C GLU A 354 27.89 56.86 33.51
N THR A 355 29.02 56.21 33.79
CA THR A 355 29.51 55.82 35.15
C THR A 355 28.72 54.69 35.86
N GLY A 356 29.33 53.78 36.59
CA GLY A 356 30.78 53.49 36.75
C GLY A 356 31.06 52.46 37.84
N ARG A 357 32.22 51.79 37.73
CA ARG A 357 32.76 50.68 38.55
C ARG A 357 32.08 49.32 38.43
#